data_AF-A0A3S5JBU9-F1
#
_entry.id   AF-A0A3S5JBU9-F1
#
_cell.length_a   1.000
_cell.length_b   1.000
_cell.length_c   1.000
_cell.angle_alpha   90.00
_cell.angle_beta   90.00
_cell.angle_gamma   90.00
#
_symmetry.space_group_name_H-M   'P 1'
#
loop_
_entity.id
_entity.type
_entity.pdbx_description
1 polymer ?
#
loop_
_entity_poly.entity_id
_entity_poly.type
_entity_poly.pdbx_seq_one_letter_code
_entity_poly.pdbx_strand_id
1 'polypeptide(L)'
;MTTGKLLRVSELDFNTIKGNLKAYLENQSVLNDYNFEGSAIDAMLDVFAYVTHYNSFNANLALNETFIDSAQLRESVVSHAKLLGYTPRSAFAPKAVINITINNPVDIVNQDGSYKTITMNKGTQFSSLINGTTYTFVTTKTIVTSRDSNGAYIFSGVEVQQGKYQTQEYIYDTSTAEKFELTSENAVTSSLTVNVQESETNTATTNYTLASNLVDILSTSTAYFLNEGRSGFYEVSFGDNIVGKRPTNGNIIQLEYLNTNLDAANGANVFTLADTIQGNSDVTITTVTRASGGSDKEDIDSVKFNAPLSFVSQNRAVTPDDYKSIIQQNFANIDAIAVWGGEDNDPPDYGKVYISIAPKDAETLSSTDKEFIKSQYLKPKNVVSITPEIVDPAYTYIDLQIFYKYNPNVSDLSADAISNLIRTTVDTYNNDELKRFDGVFRYSNLSTKIDNTDAAIVSSTTRIKMKKRFNPTLNTETRYQIVFSSPLYSTSSEEQIISSSEFTYLSKQCTLRDKLNTDGTRRIQIVSGTGISQSVLLNDVGTVTESEGKIVLNGFAPTAIIGTYIEITATPNSNDLSPKRNELLSILVSDATITGEVDTMVTGGTSAGIEYTTTSRY
;
A
#
# COMPACT_ATOMS: atom_id res chain seq x y z
N MET A 1 30.72 4.88 60.46
CA MET A 1 29.53 4.53 59.66
C MET A 1 29.78 5.00 58.24
N THR A 2 30.35 4.13 57.40
CA THR A 2 30.64 4.39 55.98
C THR A 2 29.38 4.10 55.18
N THR A 3 28.59 5.15 54.91
CA THR A 3 27.46 5.04 53.99
C THR A 3 28.00 4.86 52.58
N GLY A 4 28.09 3.62 52.10
CA GLY A 4 28.33 3.33 50.69
C GLY A 4 27.18 3.90 49.86
N LYS A 5 27.33 5.14 49.37
CA LYS A 5 26.38 5.74 48.44
C LYS A 5 26.57 5.06 47.08
N LEU A 6 25.47 4.47 46.62
CA LEU A 6 25.34 3.66 45.40
C LEU A 6 25.83 4.44 44.17
N LEU A 7 26.50 3.74 43.24
CA LEU A 7 26.77 4.24 41.89
C LEU A 7 25.45 4.68 41.25
N ARG A 8 25.39 5.91 40.73
CA ARG A 8 24.24 6.41 39.97
C ARG A 8 24.42 5.96 38.52
N VAL A 9 23.74 4.88 38.12
CA VAL A 9 23.91 4.22 36.81
C VAL A 9 22.89 4.72 35.76
N SER A 10 22.03 5.68 36.09
CA SER A 10 20.94 6.15 35.22
C SER A 10 21.36 7.21 34.20
N GLU A 11 22.56 7.78 34.32
CA GLU A 11 22.99 8.94 33.53
C GLU A 11 24.07 8.51 32.53
N LEU A 12 23.75 8.63 31.24
CA LEU A 12 24.63 8.21 30.13
C LEU A 12 25.41 9.37 29.50
N ASP A 13 25.15 10.62 29.89
CA ASP A 13 25.89 11.76 29.32
C ASP A 13 27.36 11.74 29.75
N PHE A 14 28.27 12.04 28.82
CA PHE A 14 29.72 11.99 29.02
C PHE A 14 30.17 12.79 30.25
N ASN A 15 29.71 14.05 30.36
CA ASN A 15 30.10 14.92 31.46
C ASN A 15 29.60 14.38 32.81
N THR A 16 28.46 13.72 32.78
CA THR A 16 27.83 13.16 33.97
C THR A 16 28.50 11.84 34.40
N ILE A 17 28.88 10.98 33.45
CA ILE A 17 29.71 9.79 33.69
C ILE A 17 31.05 10.21 34.30
N LYS A 18 31.73 11.21 33.71
CA LYS A 18 32.97 11.77 34.26
C LYS A 18 32.78 12.28 35.69
N GLY A 19 31.71 13.04 35.94
CA GLY A 19 31.37 13.54 37.26
C GLY A 19 31.15 12.42 38.30
N ASN A 20 30.46 11.36 37.91
CA ASN A 20 30.24 10.18 38.76
C ASN A 20 31.54 9.41 39.03
N LEU A 21 32.43 9.30 38.04
CA LEU A 21 33.72 8.63 38.18
C LEU A 21 34.69 9.44 39.07
N LYS A 22 34.68 10.78 38.92
CA LYS A 22 35.38 11.71 39.84
C LYS A 22 34.88 11.55 41.27
N ALA A 23 33.57 11.59 41.48
CA ALA A 23 32.97 11.39 42.81
C ALA A 23 33.28 10.00 43.40
N TYR A 24 33.40 8.96 42.57
CA TYR A 24 33.83 7.64 43.02
C TYR A 24 35.29 7.64 43.50
N LEU A 25 36.21 8.28 42.77
CA LEU A 25 37.63 8.35 43.13
C LEU A 25 37.90 9.24 44.35
N GLU A 26 37.19 10.37 44.49
CA GLU A 26 37.27 11.25 45.67
C GLU A 26 36.91 10.51 46.98
N ASN A 27 36.06 9.49 46.91
CA ASN A 27 35.65 8.70 48.08
C ASN A 27 36.62 7.55 48.42
N GLN A 28 37.67 7.31 47.63
CA GLN A 28 38.65 6.26 47.92
C GLN A 28 39.73 6.75 48.90
N SER A 29 40.11 5.88 49.85
CA SER A 29 41.10 6.21 50.89
C SER A 29 42.52 6.50 50.36
N VAL A 30 42.82 6.12 49.10
CA VAL A 30 44.15 6.25 48.49
C VAL A 30 44.31 7.55 47.69
N LEU A 31 43.22 8.07 47.11
CA LEU A 31 43.23 9.19 46.16
C LEU A 31 42.47 10.44 46.65
N ASN A 32 42.03 10.45 47.90
CA ASN A 32 41.26 11.55 48.50
C ASN A 32 41.99 12.92 48.45
N ASP A 33 43.32 12.93 48.39
CA ASP A 33 44.14 14.16 48.42
C ASP A 33 44.48 14.73 47.02
N TYR A 34 44.04 14.08 45.94
CA TYR A 34 44.34 14.53 44.57
C TYR A 34 43.32 15.56 44.06
N ASN A 35 43.81 16.65 43.49
CA ASN A 35 42.97 17.56 42.71
C ASN A 35 42.77 16.98 41.30
N PHE A 36 41.54 16.59 40.99
CA PHE A 36 41.17 16.00 39.71
C PHE A 36 40.95 17.05 38.60
N GLU A 37 40.98 18.36 38.89
CA GLU A 37 40.83 19.40 37.87
C GLU A 37 42.19 19.83 37.30
N GLY A 38 42.34 19.73 35.97
CA GLY A 38 43.55 20.19 35.26
C GLY A 38 44.79 19.29 35.44
N SER A 39 44.62 18.08 35.97
CA SER A 39 45.70 17.10 36.19
C SER A 39 45.78 16.08 35.05
N ALA A 40 46.90 15.38 34.90
CA ALA A 40 47.01 14.22 33.99
C ALA A 40 45.97 13.12 34.31
N ILE A 41 45.51 13.05 35.57
CA ILE A 41 44.44 12.17 36.00
C ILE A 41 43.10 12.56 35.35
N ASP A 42 42.86 13.85 35.08
CA ASP A 42 41.66 14.33 34.38
C ASP A 42 41.60 13.83 32.94
N ALA A 43 42.73 13.86 32.23
CA ALA A 43 42.84 13.32 30.88
C ALA A 43 42.64 11.78 30.86
N MET A 44 43.11 11.07 31.89
CA MET A 44 42.83 9.63 32.03
C MET A 44 41.36 9.36 32.34
N LEU A 45 40.74 10.19 33.19
CA LEU A 45 39.31 10.14 33.49
C LEU A 45 38.47 10.39 32.22
N ASP A 46 38.89 11.30 31.34
CA ASP A 46 38.24 11.54 30.05
C ASP A 46 38.29 10.30 29.16
N VAL A 47 39.43 9.61 29.07
CA VAL A 47 39.56 8.37 28.30
C VAL A 47 38.67 7.26 28.87
N PHE A 48 38.63 7.10 30.20
CA PHE A 48 37.75 6.10 30.82
C PHE A 48 36.28 6.44 30.67
N ALA A 49 35.90 7.71 30.79
CA ALA A 49 34.54 8.18 30.56
C ALA A 49 34.13 7.97 29.08
N TYR A 50 35.05 8.22 28.14
CA TYR A 50 34.85 7.98 26.71
C TYR A 50 34.61 6.48 26.43
N VAL A 51 35.49 5.60 26.91
CA VAL A 51 35.34 4.14 26.73
C VAL A 51 34.05 3.63 27.39
N THR A 52 33.72 4.13 28.58
CA THR A 52 32.48 3.76 29.28
C THR A 52 31.26 4.22 28.51
N HIS A 53 31.24 5.47 28.01
CA HIS A 53 30.15 5.99 27.20
C HIS A 53 29.91 5.14 25.94
N TYR A 54 30.98 4.81 25.20
CA TYR A 54 30.88 3.95 24.02
C TYR A 54 30.41 2.54 24.37
N ASN A 55 30.93 1.94 25.45
CA ASN A 55 30.48 0.63 25.89
C ASN A 55 29.01 0.62 26.31
N SER A 56 28.57 1.64 27.04
CA SER A 56 27.17 1.79 27.45
C SER A 56 26.25 2.01 26.24
N PHE A 57 26.66 2.84 25.27
CA PHE A 57 25.93 3.02 24.02
C PHE A 57 25.82 1.70 23.23
N ASN A 58 26.93 0.98 23.07
CA ASN A 58 26.95 -0.31 22.38
C ASN A 58 26.10 -1.36 23.09
N ALA A 59 26.12 -1.39 24.43
CA ALA A 59 25.30 -2.30 25.23
C ALA A 59 23.80 -1.98 25.10
N ASN A 60 23.43 -0.69 25.12
CA ASN A 60 22.05 -0.26 24.89
C ASN A 60 21.58 -0.60 23.48
N LEU A 61 22.41 -0.37 22.47
CA LEU A 61 22.11 -0.76 21.09
C LEU A 61 21.91 -2.27 20.99
N ALA A 62 22.84 -3.07 21.54
CA ALA A 62 22.73 -4.53 21.52
C ALA A 62 21.49 -5.07 22.26
N LEU A 63 21.12 -4.45 23.39
CA LEU A 63 19.90 -4.81 24.13
C LEU A 63 18.63 -4.44 23.37
N ASN A 64 18.60 -3.28 22.71
CA ASN A 64 17.49 -2.90 21.85
C ASN A 64 17.37 -3.88 20.66
N GLU A 65 18.46 -4.37 20.10
CA GLU A 65 18.43 -5.38 19.03
C GLU A 65 18.03 -6.79 19.49
N THR A 66 17.92 -7.04 20.81
CA THR A 66 17.58 -8.37 21.35
C THR A 66 16.10 -8.69 21.27
N PHE A 67 15.22 -7.69 21.29
CA PHE A 67 13.77 -7.88 21.24
C PHE A 67 13.20 -7.37 19.92
N ILE A 68 12.19 -8.07 19.39
CA ILE A 68 11.60 -7.73 18.08
C ILE A 68 10.94 -6.35 18.07
N ASP A 69 10.37 -5.90 19.19
CA ASP A 69 9.70 -4.61 19.33
C ASP A 69 10.69 -3.45 19.34
N SER A 70 11.80 -3.57 20.09
CA SER A 70 12.81 -2.52 20.23
C SER A 70 13.91 -2.53 19.16
N ALA A 71 14.08 -3.64 18.42
CA ALA A 71 15.12 -3.75 17.38
C ALA A 71 14.92 -2.71 16.28
N GLN A 72 15.99 -2.03 15.87
CA GLN A 72 15.95 -1.03 14.80
C GLN A 72 16.51 -1.56 13.50
N LEU A 73 17.43 -2.52 13.54
CA LEU A 73 18.01 -3.12 12.35
C LEU A 73 17.06 -4.17 11.76
N ARG A 74 16.85 -4.11 10.43
CA ARG A 74 16.07 -5.10 9.69
C ARG A 74 16.58 -6.52 9.94
N GLU A 75 17.91 -6.72 9.87
CA GLU A 75 18.52 -8.04 10.03
C GLU A 75 18.13 -8.71 11.35
N SER A 76 18.10 -7.94 12.45
CA SER A 76 17.68 -8.42 13.77
C SER A 76 16.20 -8.78 13.79
N VAL A 77 15.34 -7.88 13.29
CA VAL A 77 13.89 -8.09 13.23
C VAL A 77 13.55 -9.34 12.41
N VAL A 78 14.20 -9.51 11.26
CA VAL A 78 14.02 -10.67 10.38
C VAL A 78 14.54 -11.95 11.03
N SER A 79 15.69 -11.91 11.71
CA SER A 79 16.21 -13.06 12.45
C SER A 79 15.26 -13.50 13.59
N HIS A 80 14.64 -12.54 14.29
CA HIS A 80 13.62 -12.84 15.30
C HIS A 80 12.33 -13.36 14.67
N ALA A 81 11.90 -12.78 13.55
CA ALA A 81 10.73 -13.25 12.80
C ALA A 81 10.92 -14.69 12.29
N LYS A 82 12.13 -15.06 11.86
CA LYS A 82 12.50 -16.43 11.48
C LYS A 82 12.31 -17.42 12.63
N LEU A 83 12.62 -17.05 13.87
CA LEU A 83 12.36 -17.90 15.05
C LEU A 83 10.86 -18.16 15.25
N LEU A 84 10.03 -17.18 14.91
CA LEU A 84 8.57 -17.29 14.94
C LEU A 84 7.98 -18.03 13.73
N GLY A 85 8.81 -18.48 12.79
CA GLY A 85 8.38 -19.12 11.55
C GLY A 85 7.77 -18.14 10.54
N TYR A 86 7.98 -16.83 10.72
CA TYR A 86 7.52 -15.80 9.80
C TYR A 86 8.62 -15.46 8.81
N THR A 87 8.34 -15.68 7.52
CA THR A 87 9.22 -15.23 6.42
C THR A 87 8.69 -13.91 5.89
N PRO A 88 9.45 -12.81 6.02
CA PRO A 88 9.05 -11.51 5.49
C PRO A 88 8.85 -11.56 3.98
N ARG A 89 7.87 -10.80 3.51
CA ARG A 89 7.51 -10.77 2.10
C ARG A 89 8.60 -10.10 1.26
N SER A 90 8.95 -10.70 0.13
CA SER A 90 9.93 -10.15 -0.82
C SER A 90 9.36 -9.02 -1.66
N ALA A 91 10.21 -8.44 -2.52
CA ALA A 91 9.77 -7.62 -3.63
C ALA A 91 8.78 -8.37 -4.54
N PHE A 92 7.84 -7.63 -5.12
CA PHE A 92 6.94 -8.12 -6.16
C PHE A 92 7.18 -7.40 -7.47
N ALA A 93 7.13 -8.14 -8.57
CA ALA A 93 7.19 -7.59 -9.91
C ALA A 93 5.80 -7.12 -10.38
N PRO A 94 5.69 -5.93 -10.98
CA PRO A 94 4.51 -5.50 -11.71
C PRO A 94 4.09 -6.53 -12.76
N LYS A 95 2.80 -6.88 -12.80
CA LYS A 95 2.21 -7.82 -13.76
C LYS A 95 1.27 -7.10 -14.71
N ALA A 96 1.35 -7.41 -16.00
CA ALA A 96 0.40 -6.95 -17.02
C ALA A 96 -0.14 -8.14 -17.82
N VAL A 97 -1.32 -8.00 -18.39
CA VAL A 97 -1.90 -8.98 -19.32
C VAL A 97 -1.97 -8.36 -20.71
N ILE A 98 -1.35 -9.02 -21.68
CA ILE A 98 -1.29 -8.57 -23.07
C ILE A 98 -1.83 -9.63 -24.02
N ASN A 99 -2.45 -9.19 -25.12
CA ASN A 99 -2.70 -10.04 -26.28
C ASN A 99 -1.67 -9.71 -27.36
N ILE A 100 -1.17 -10.74 -28.02
CA ILE A 100 -0.11 -10.62 -29.04
C ILE A 100 -0.62 -11.27 -30.30
N THR A 101 -0.68 -10.51 -31.39
CA THR A 101 -1.01 -11.01 -32.73
C THR A 101 0.23 -10.99 -33.60
N ILE A 102 0.60 -12.12 -34.19
CA ILE A 102 1.71 -12.19 -35.14
C ILE A 102 1.18 -11.76 -36.52
N ASN A 103 1.72 -10.69 -37.09
CA ASN A 103 1.20 -10.13 -38.34
C ASN A 103 1.66 -10.92 -39.57
N ASN A 104 2.90 -11.42 -39.57
CA ASN A 104 3.50 -12.16 -40.69
C ASN A 104 4.28 -13.38 -40.19
N PRO A 105 3.60 -14.49 -39.85
CA PRO A 105 4.24 -15.62 -39.22
C PRO A 105 5.12 -16.40 -40.23
N VAL A 106 6.40 -16.61 -39.90
CA VAL A 106 7.36 -17.43 -40.66
C VAL A 106 7.39 -18.87 -40.15
N ASP A 107 7.81 -19.82 -40.99
CA ASP A 107 7.93 -21.27 -40.67
C ASP A 107 6.63 -21.94 -40.14
N ILE A 108 5.50 -21.58 -40.74
CA ILE A 108 4.15 -21.99 -40.31
C ILE A 108 3.66 -23.34 -40.84
N VAL A 109 4.40 -24.01 -41.72
CA VAL A 109 3.95 -25.27 -42.37
C VAL A 109 4.97 -26.39 -42.17
N ASN A 110 4.49 -27.57 -41.76
CA ASN A 110 5.28 -28.79 -41.72
C ASN A 110 5.53 -29.33 -43.15
N GLN A 111 6.47 -30.27 -43.29
CA GLN A 111 6.76 -30.95 -44.57
C GLN A 111 5.53 -31.66 -45.17
N ASP A 112 4.52 -31.99 -44.35
CA ASP A 112 3.24 -32.60 -44.74
C ASP A 112 2.14 -31.57 -45.08
N GLY A 113 2.44 -30.26 -45.09
CA GLY A 113 1.49 -29.20 -45.42
C GLY A 113 0.50 -28.82 -44.32
N SER A 114 0.63 -29.39 -43.11
CA SER A 114 -0.14 -28.99 -41.93
C SER A 114 0.43 -27.74 -41.26
N TYR A 115 -0.44 -26.87 -40.73
CA TYR A 115 -0.01 -25.66 -40.02
C TYR A 115 0.59 -26.01 -38.66
N LYS A 116 1.78 -25.48 -38.37
CA LYS A 116 2.51 -25.68 -37.11
C LYS A 116 1.97 -24.73 -36.03
N THR A 117 2.03 -25.16 -34.76
CA THR A 117 1.79 -24.29 -33.60
C THR A 117 3.02 -23.44 -33.32
N ILE A 118 2.80 -22.19 -32.92
CA ILE A 118 3.88 -21.29 -32.52
C ILE A 118 4.01 -21.33 -31.00
N THR A 119 5.23 -21.53 -30.52
CA THR A 119 5.54 -21.58 -29.08
C THR A 119 6.28 -20.32 -28.68
N MET A 120 5.75 -19.59 -27.70
CA MET A 120 6.46 -18.53 -26.99
C MET A 120 7.06 -19.14 -25.72
N ASN A 121 8.38 -19.10 -25.62
CA ASN A 121 9.08 -19.64 -24.45
C ASN A 121 8.89 -18.72 -23.23
N LYS A 122 8.92 -19.30 -22.04
CA LYS A 122 9.09 -18.57 -20.79
C LYS A 122 10.33 -17.67 -20.89
N GLY A 123 10.24 -16.43 -20.38
CA GLY A 123 11.35 -15.49 -20.40
C GLY A 123 11.47 -14.64 -21.67
N THR A 124 10.56 -14.78 -22.64
CA THR A 124 10.53 -13.90 -23.84
C THR A 124 10.39 -12.44 -23.41
N GLN A 125 11.27 -11.57 -23.92
CA GLN A 125 11.40 -10.19 -23.43
C GLN A 125 10.54 -9.19 -24.23
N PHE A 126 9.91 -8.29 -23.48
CA PHE A 126 9.18 -7.12 -23.96
C PHE A 126 9.77 -5.87 -23.32
N SER A 127 9.61 -4.73 -23.96
CA SER A 127 10.00 -3.44 -23.41
C SER A 127 8.82 -2.47 -23.35
N SER A 128 8.75 -1.69 -22.28
CA SER A 128 7.78 -0.62 -22.10
C SER A 128 8.50 0.65 -21.63
N LEU A 129 8.04 1.80 -22.13
CA LEU A 129 8.60 3.11 -21.78
C LEU A 129 7.66 3.82 -20.80
N ILE A 130 8.17 4.16 -19.62
CA ILE A 130 7.43 4.95 -18.62
C ILE A 130 8.31 6.14 -18.24
N ASN A 131 7.77 7.37 -18.35
CA ASN A 131 8.45 8.62 -17.97
C ASN A 131 9.88 8.78 -18.54
N GLY A 132 10.14 8.24 -19.74
CA GLY A 132 11.45 8.30 -20.39
C GLY A 132 12.43 7.17 -20.02
N THR A 133 12.07 6.27 -19.11
CA THR A 133 12.87 5.10 -18.72
C THR A 133 12.28 3.81 -19.32
N THR A 134 13.13 3.00 -19.94
CA THR A 134 12.73 1.71 -20.53
C THR A 134 12.80 0.60 -19.48
N TYR A 135 11.70 -0.11 -19.30
CA TYR A 135 11.60 -1.28 -18.42
C TYR A 135 11.38 -2.56 -19.24
N THR A 136 12.09 -3.63 -18.84
CA THR A 136 11.95 -4.96 -19.46
C THR A 136 10.89 -5.79 -18.74
N PHE A 137 10.01 -6.43 -19.51
CA PHE A 137 9.01 -7.38 -19.07
C PHE A 137 9.29 -8.75 -19.68
N VAL A 138 8.97 -9.83 -18.97
CA VAL A 138 9.19 -11.21 -19.39
C VAL A 138 7.91 -12.04 -19.25
N THR A 139 7.74 -13.05 -20.11
CA THR A 139 6.65 -14.03 -19.96
C THR A 139 6.88 -14.97 -18.79
N THR A 140 5.83 -15.27 -18.03
CA THR A 140 5.89 -16.15 -16.85
C THR A 140 5.88 -17.64 -17.18
N LYS A 141 5.27 -18.01 -18.31
CA LYS A 141 5.05 -19.39 -18.74
C LYS A 141 5.31 -19.53 -20.23
N THR A 142 5.67 -20.74 -20.65
CA THR A 142 5.71 -21.11 -22.06
C THR A 142 4.27 -21.30 -22.56
N ILE A 143 3.89 -20.59 -23.60
CA ILE A 143 2.53 -20.62 -24.17
C ILE A 143 2.63 -21.08 -25.62
N VAL A 144 1.74 -21.98 -26.02
CA VAL A 144 1.59 -22.43 -27.41
C VAL A 144 0.30 -21.87 -27.98
N THR A 145 0.34 -21.40 -29.23
CA THR A 145 -0.88 -20.99 -29.95
C THR A 145 -0.97 -21.68 -31.30
N SER A 146 -2.21 -21.94 -31.72
CA SER A 146 -2.56 -22.48 -33.02
C SER A 146 -3.20 -21.39 -33.89
N ARG A 147 -3.28 -21.65 -35.19
CA ARG A 147 -3.88 -20.73 -36.15
C ARG A 147 -5.38 -20.61 -35.92
N ASP A 148 -5.90 -19.39 -35.82
CA ASP A 148 -7.34 -19.12 -35.74
C ASP A 148 -8.04 -19.30 -37.09
N SER A 149 -9.36 -19.40 -37.08
CA SER A 149 -10.29 -19.44 -38.22
C SER A 149 -10.06 -18.32 -39.24
N ASN A 150 -9.63 -17.14 -38.80
CA ASN A 150 -9.27 -15.99 -39.65
C ASN A 150 -7.82 -16.04 -40.17
N GLY A 151 -7.07 -17.08 -39.82
CA GLY A 151 -5.71 -17.32 -40.32
C GLY A 151 -4.58 -16.63 -39.55
N ALA A 152 -4.90 -15.89 -38.47
CA ALA A 152 -3.94 -15.22 -37.59
C ALA A 152 -3.48 -16.12 -36.43
N TYR A 153 -2.27 -15.88 -35.92
CA TYR A 153 -1.77 -16.50 -34.69
C TYR A 153 -1.87 -15.47 -33.56
N ILE A 154 -2.78 -15.74 -32.62
CA ILE A 154 -3.07 -14.83 -31.51
C ILE A 154 -2.74 -15.55 -30.20
N PHE A 155 -1.88 -14.93 -29.39
CA PHE A 155 -1.73 -15.28 -27.98
C PHE A 155 -2.66 -14.37 -27.18
N SER A 156 -3.71 -14.94 -26.60
CA SER A 156 -4.65 -14.20 -25.75
C SER A 156 -4.30 -14.37 -24.27
N GLY A 157 -4.41 -13.31 -23.50
CA GLY A 157 -4.26 -13.35 -22.04
C GLY A 157 -2.85 -13.70 -21.56
N VAL A 158 -1.80 -13.26 -22.26
CA VAL A 158 -0.41 -13.52 -21.87
C VAL A 158 -0.05 -12.66 -20.66
N GLU A 159 0.26 -13.30 -19.54
CA GLU A 159 0.79 -12.64 -18.35
C GLU A 159 2.29 -12.33 -18.52
N VAL A 160 2.64 -11.05 -18.41
CA VAL A 160 4.03 -10.58 -18.41
C VAL A 160 4.36 -9.94 -17.07
N GLN A 161 5.59 -10.15 -16.59
CA GLN A 161 6.11 -9.61 -15.33
C GLN A 161 7.32 -8.73 -15.60
N GLN A 162 7.45 -7.62 -14.88
CA GLN A 162 8.64 -6.77 -15.01
C GLN A 162 9.86 -7.44 -14.39
N GLY A 163 10.96 -7.47 -15.13
CA GLY A 163 12.26 -7.94 -14.63
C GLY A 163 13.03 -8.78 -15.64
N LYS A 164 14.06 -9.45 -15.14
CA LYS A 164 14.87 -10.43 -15.88
C LYS A 164 15.04 -11.70 -15.06
N TYR A 165 14.91 -12.85 -15.69
CA TYR A 165 15.22 -14.13 -15.04
C TYR A 165 16.73 -14.23 -14.81
N GLN A 166 17.09 -14.60 -13.59
CA GLN A 166 18.45 -14.95 -13.21
C GLN A 166 18.44 -16.39 -12.72
N THR A 167 19.40 -17.17 -13.21
CA THR A 167 19.59 -18.57 -12.81
C THR A 167 20.91 -18.67 -12.08
N GLN A 168 20.89 -19.32 -10.92
CA GLN A 168 22.06 -19.57 -10.09
C GLN A 168 22.21 -21.06 -9.88
N GLU A 169 23.44 -21.54 -9.95
CA GLU A 169 23.76 -22.94 -9.76
C GLU A 169 24.67 -23.11 -8.56
N TYR A 170 24.30 -24.02 -7.67
CA TYR A 170 25.08 -24.42 -6.51
C TYR A 170 25.31 -25.93 -6.56
N ILE A 171 26.47 -26.38 -6.12
CA ILE A 171 26.73 -27.81 -5.95
C ILE A 171 26.42 -28.17 -4.51
N TYR A 172 25.55 -29.16 -4.31
CA TYR A 172 25.21 -29.61 -2.98
C TYR A 172 26.33 -30.51 -2.44
N ASP A 173 27.03 -30.04 -1.40
CA ASP A 173 27.96 -30.85 -0.62
C ASP A 173 27.49 -30.96 0.84
N THR A 174 27.54 -32.18 1.38
CA THR A 174 27.24 -32.46 2.78
C THR A 174 28.39 -32.14 3.74
N SER A 175 29.61 -31.97 3.20
CA SER A 175 30.83 -31.72 3.98
C SER A 175 31.03 -30.24 4.32
N THR A 176 30.46 -29.35 3.51
CA THR A 176 30.49 -27.90 3.70
C THR A 176 29.12 -27.40 4.14
N ALA A 177 29.10 -26.53 5.16
CA ALA A 177 27.87 -25.86 5.61
C ALA A 177 27.57 -24.65 4.70
N GLU A 178 27.39 -24.92 3.40
CA GLU A 178 27.12 -23.89 2.42
C GLU A 178 25.66 -23.43 2.51
N LYS A 179 25.48 -22.12 2.38
CA LYS A 179 24.17 -21.48 2.33
C LYS A 179 23.82 -21.20 0.88
N PHE A 180 22.60 -21.54 0.48
CA PHE A 180 22.09 -21.30 -0.87
C PHE A 180 21.34 -19.97 -0.88
N GLU A 181 22.06 -18.85 -1.01
CA GLU A 181 21.48 -17.49 -0.97
C GLU A 181 21.23 -16.92 -2.37
N LEU A 182 20.12 -16.19 -2.56
CA LEU A 182 19.87 -15.45 -3.79
C LEU A 182 20.70 -14.16 -3.80
N THR A 183 21.58 -13.96 -4.77
CA THR A 183 22.52 -12.81 -4.77
C THR A 183 21.89 -11.45 -5.11
N SER A 184 20.57 -11.38 -5.34
CA SER A 184 19.88 -10.16 -5.77
C SER A 184 18.94 -9.67 -4.67
N GLU A 185 19.07 -8.40 -4.28
CA GLU A 185 18.25 -7.82 -3.21
C GLU A 185 16.76 -7.74 -3.60
N ASN A 186 16.48 -7.47 -4.87
CA ASN A 186 15.10 -7.37 -5.40
C ASN A 186 14.61 -8.69 -6.03
N ALA A 187 15.01 -9.82 -5.46
CA ALA A 187 14.54 -11.13 -5.92
C ALA A 187 13.05 -11.34 -5.59
N VAL A 188 12.26 -11.70 -6.61
CA VAL A 188 10.84 -12.01 -6.47
C VAL A 188 10.67 -13.48 -6.11
N THR A 189 10.46 -13.78 -4.84
CA THR A 189 10.40 -15.16 -4.33
C THR A 189 9.17 -15.92 -4.84
N SER A 190 8.07 -15.21 -5.18
CA SER A 190 6.88 -15.83 -5.79
C SER A 190 7.13 -16.39 -7.20
N SER A 191 8.22 -15.97 -7.86
CA SER A 191 8.66 -16.49 -9.16
C SER A 191 9.75 -17.57 -9.04
N LEU A 192 10.23 -17.84 -7.81
CA LEU A 192 11.34 -18.74 -7.55
C LEU A 192 10.98 -20.17 -7.95
N THR A 193 11.78 -20.72 -8.86
CA THR A 193 11.73 -22.13 -9.24
C THR A 193 13.03 -22.80 -8.77
N VAL A 194 12.89 -23.87 -7.99
CA VAL A 194 14.02 -24.62 -7.42
C VAL A 194 14.07 -25.98 -8.09
N ASN A 195 15.01 -26.16 -9.01
CA ASN A 195 15.25 -27.43 -9.67
C ASN A 195 16.52 -28.06 -9.15
N VAL A 196 16.48 -29.35 -8.82
CA VAL A 196 17.67 -30.12 -8.42
C VAL A 196 17.99 -31.11 -9.52
N GLN A 197 19.15 -30.96 -10.13
CA GLN A 197 19.69 -31.86 -11.14
C GLN A 197 20.53 -32.96 -10.46
N GLU A 198 20.37 -34.20 -10.93
CA GLU A 198 21.03 -35.37 -10.34
C GLU A 198 22.57 -35.31 -10.43
N SER A 199 23.13 -34.92 -11.58
CA SER A 199 24.59 -34.68 -11.71
C SER A 199 24.92 -33.95 -13.01
N GLU A 200 26.17 -33.48 -13.18
CA GLU A 200 26.65 -32.89 -14.44
C GLU A 200 26.38 -33.77 -15.67
N THR A 201 26.45 -35.10 -15.51
CA THR A 201 26.20 -36.06 -16.59
C THR A 201 24.73 -36.43 -16.78
N ASN A 202 23.89 -36.22 -15.77
CA ASN A 202 22.46 -36.56 -15.80
C ASN A 202 21.61 -35.30 -15.63
N THR A 203 21.04 -34.83 -16.74
CA THR A 203 20.21 -33.62 -16.81
C THR A 203 18.78 -33.82 -16.30
N ALA A 204 18.47 -34.95 -15.66
CA ALA A 204 17.17 -35.15 -15.03
C ALA A 204 17.03 -34.16 -13.85
N THR A 205 16.05 -33.27 -13.96
CA THR A 205 15.73 -32.24 -12.95
C THR A 205 14.50 -32.64 -12.16
N THR A 206 14.58 -32.53 -10.83
CA THR A 206 13.43 -32.66 -9.93
C THR A 206 13.04 -31.28 -9.41
N ASN A 207 11.77 -30.90 -9.57
CA ASN A 207 11.26 -29.62 -9.07
C ASN A 207 10.89 -29.73 -7.58
N TYR A 208 11.38 -28.78 -6.78
CA TYR A 208 11.08 -28.66 -5.36
C TYR A 208 10.03 -27.57 -5.14
N THR A 209 9.03 -27.84 -4.31
CA THR A 209 7.95 -26.88 -4.00
C THR A 209 8.18 -26.23 -2.63
N LEU A 210 7.73 -24.97 -2.48
CA LEU A 210 7.84 -24.26 -1.21
C LEU A 210 6.98 -24.97 -0.14
N ALA A 211 7.58 -25.24 1.02
CA ALA A 211 6.91 -25.79 2.17
C ALA A 211 5.97 -24.75 2.81
N SER A 212 4.67 -24.83 2.54
CA SER A 212 3.67 -23.93 3.16
C SER A 212 3.23 -24.38 4.55
N ASN A 213 3.26 -25.68 4.83
CA ASN A 213 2.93 -26.27 6.12
C ASN A 213 3.78 -27.53 6.34
N LEU A 214 4.20 -27.76 7.59
CA LEU A 214 4.96 -28.94 7.97
C LEU A 214 4.10 -30.22 7.97
N VAL A 215 2.80 -30.10 8.23
CA VAL A 215 1.89 -31.24 8.44
C VAL A 215 1.75 -32.12 7.19
N ASP A 216 1.82 -31.51 5.99
CA ASP A 216 1.62 -32.21 4.73
C ASP A 216 2.93 -32.74 4.11
N ILE A 217 4.07 -32.49 4.76
CA ILE A 217 5.40 -32.84 4.25
C ILE A 217 5.84 -34.19 4.81
N LEU A 218 6.02 -35.15 3.90
CA LEU A 218 6.58 -36.48 4.20
C LEU A 218 8.09 -36.50 3.92
N SER A 219 8.77 -37.55 4.38
CA SER A 219 10.21 -37.77 4.14
C SER A 219 10.60 -37.83 2.66
N THR A 220 9.67 -38.22 1.79
CA THR A 220 9.88 -38.32 0.34
C THR A 220 9.44 -37.08 -0.44
N SER A 221 8.75 -36.13 0.20
CA SER A 221 8.23 -34.93 -0.45
C SER A 221 9.38 -34.01 -0.87
N THR A 222 9.40 -33.59 -2.14
CA THR A 222 10.40 -32.66 -2.68
C THR A 222 10.03 -31.23 -2.30
N ALA A 223 10.30 -30.87 -1.05
CA ALA A 223 9.98 -29.56 -0.48
C ALA A 223 11.25 -28.77 -0.11
N TYR A 224 11.19 -27.44 -0.28
CA TYR A 224 12.22 -26.51 0.18
C TYR A 224 11.63 -25.48 1.14
N PHE A 225 12.48 -24.92 2.01
CA PHE A 225 12.16 -23.86 2.94
C PHE A 225 12.91 -22.59 2.56
N LEU A 226 12.24 -21.45 2.65
CA LEU A 226 12.78 -20.15 2.30
C LEU A 226 12.87 -19.29 3.56
N ASN A 227 13.99 -18.62 3.76
CA ASN A 227 14.18 -17.67 4.86
C ASN A 227 14.91 -16.44 4.38
N GLU A 228 14.71 -15.28 5.00
CA GLU A 228 15.58 -14.12 4.76
C GLU A 228 16.81 -14.24 5.69
N GLY A 229 18.00 -14.14 5.10
CA GLY A 229 19.29 -14.23 5.76
C GLY A 229 19.70 -12.91 6.41
N ARG A 230 20.82 -12.93 7.14
CA ARG A 230 21.34 -11.72 7.80
C ARG A 230 21.78 -10.65 6.79
N SER A 231 22.26 -11.06 5.63
CA SER A 231 22.67 -10.19 4.51
C SER A 231 21.49 -9.50 3.81
N GLY A 232 20.24 -9.78 4.19
CA GLY A 232 19.03 -9.31 3.51
C GLY A 232 18.69 -10.10 2.24
N PHE A 233 19.48 -11.12 1.90
CA PHE A 233 19.21 -12.03 0.80
C PHE A 233 18.36 -13.22 1.26
N TYR A 234 17.53 -13.75 0.37
CA TYR A 234 16.76 -14.96 0.67
C TYR A 234 17.64 -16.20 0.56
N GLU A 235 17.60 -17.04 1.58
CA GLU A 235 18.31 -18.32 1.68
C GLU A 235 17.31 -19.48 1.46
N VAL A 236 17.64 -20.40 0.57
CA VAL A 236 16.92 -21.66 0.36
C VAL A 236 17.57 -22.74 1.21
N SER A 237 16.74 -23.54 1.88
CA SER A 237 17.17 -24.69 2.67
C SER A 237 16.31 -25.90 2.33
N PHE A 238 16.89 -27.09 2.46
CA PHE A 238 16.23 -28.35 2.13
C PHE A 238 15.92 -29.17 3.38
N GLY A 239 15.04 -30.15 3.22
CA GLY A 239 14.71 -31.12 4.26
C GLY A 239 15.87 -32.02 4.68
N ASP A 240 15.63 -32.83 5.72
CA ASP A 240 16.60 -33.72 6.34
C ASP A 240 16.31 -35.22 6.10
N ASN A 241 15.43 -35.55 5.14
CA ASN A 241 14.84 -36.88 4.90
C ASN A 241 13.89 -37.38 5.99
N ILE A 242 13.58 -36.59 7.02
CA ILE A 242 12.46 -36.83 7.93
C ILE A 242 11.33 -35.90 7.52
N VAL A 243 11.65 -34.62 7.41
CA VAL A 243 10.76 -33.58 6.90
C VAL A 243 11.29 -33.11 5.56
N GLY A 244 10.76 -33.71 4.48
CA GLY A 244 11.15 -33.39 3.12
C GLY A 244 12.45 -34.08 2.68
N LYS A 245 12.55 -34.34 1.37
CA LYS A 245 13.66 -35.03 0.73
C LYS A 245 14.91 -34.14 0.68
N ARG A 246 16.01 -34.58 1.29
CA ARG A 246 17.31 -33.90 1.18
C ARG A 246 17.96 -34.20 -0.18
N PRO A 247 18.57 -33.21 -0.86
CA PRO A 247 19.44 -33.46 -2.00
C PRO A 247 20.59 -34.41 -1.64
N THR A 248 21.10 -35.13 -2.64
CA THR A 248 22.27 -36.01 -2.51
C THR A 248 23.55 -35.26 -2.88
N ASN A 249 24.67 -35.69 -2.30
CA ASN A 249 25.96 -35.06 -2.54
C ASN A 249 26.32 -35.09 -4.04
N GLY A 250 26.72 -33.96 -4.59
CA GLY A 250 27.02 -33.78 -6.01
C GLY A 250 25.82 -33.43 -6.90
N ASN A 251 24.62 -33.28 -6.34
CA ASN A 251 23.50 -32.70 -7.08
C ASN A 251 23.73 -31.21 -7.32
N ILE A 252 23.24 -30.70 -8.46
CA ILE A 252 23.31 -29.27 -8.80
C ILE A 252 21.95 -28.65 -8.51
N ILE A 253 21.94 -27.65 -7.62
CA ILE A 253 20.76 -26.87 -7.28
C ILE A 253 20.70 -25.66 -8.20
N GLN A 254 19.66 -25.60 -9.03
CA GLN A 254 19.36 -24.48 -9.91
C GLN A 254 18.24 -23.64 -9.31
N LEU A 255 18.57 -22.41 -8.93
CA LEU A 255 17.64 -21.41 -8.43
C LEU A 255 17.36 -20.41 -9.56
N GLU A 256 16.16 -20.44 -10.13
CA GLU A 256 15.71 -19.47 -11.11
C GLU A 256 14.72 -18.51 -10.46
N TYR A 257 15.01 -17.21 -10.50
CA TYR A 257 14.13 -16.18 -9.96
C TYR A 257 14.13 -14.92 -10.83
N LEU A 258 13.08 -14.12 -10.69
CA LEU A 258 12.95 -12.83 -11.35
C LEU A 258 13.57 -11.72 -10.49
N ASN A 259 14.44 -10.91 -11.09
CA ASN A 259 14.92 -9.67 -10.49
C ASN A 259 14.15 -8.48 -11.06
N THR A 260 13.50 -7.70 -10.18
CA THR A 260 12.57 -6.62 -10.55
C THR A 260 13.07 -5.23 -10.13
N ASN A 261 12.51 -4.20 -10.76
CA ASN A 261 12.70 -2.79 -10.40
C ASN A 261 11.55 -2.25 -9.55
N LEU A 262 10.89 -3.12 -8.77
CA LEU A 262 9.94 -2.76 -7.73
C LEU A 262 8.68 -2.06 -8.30
N ASP A 263 8.28 -0.93 -7.74
CA ASP A 263 7.07 -0.18 -8.12
C ASP A 263 7.25 0.74 -9.34
N ALA A 264 8.49 1.01 -9.76
CA ALA A 264 8.81 2.01 -10.78
C ALA A 264 8.20 1.73 -12.17
N ALA A 265 7.81 0.47 -12.43
CA ALA A 265 7.17 0.05 -13.67
C ALA A 265 5.65 -0.18 -13.57
N ASN A 266 5.03 0.19 -12.44
CA ASN A 266 3.58 0.24 -12.31
C ASN A 266 3.00 1.28 -13.31
N GLY A 267 1.87 0.96 -13.91
CA GLY A 267 1.19 1.81 -14.91
C GLY A 267 1.63 1.60 -16.36
N ALA A 268 2.54 0.66 -16.65
CA ALA A 268 2.95 0.35 -18.03
C ALA A 268 1.75 -0.10 -18.89
N ASN A 269 1.55 0.56 -20.03
CA ASN A 269 0.39 0.35 -20.90
C ASN A 269 0.77 0.06 -22.37
N VAL A 270 1.96 0.45 -22.81
CA VAL A 270 2.45 0.22 -24.18
C VAL A 270 3.62 -0.73 -24.12
N PHE A 271 3.50 -1.87 -24.80
CA PHE A 271 4.54 -2.90 -24.86
C PHE A 271 5.02 -3.08 -26.29
N THR A 272 6.33 -3.29 -26.43
CA THR A 272 6.99 -3.64 -27.68
C THR A 272 7.78 -4.93 -27.47
N LEU A 273 7.81 -5.81 -28.48
CA LEU A 273 8.60 -7.03 -28.40
C LEU A 273 10.09 -6.69 -28.51
N ALA A 274 10.90 -7.13 -27.54
CA ALA A 274 12.34 -6.93 -27.53
C ALA A 274 13.11 -8.16 -28.04
N ASP A 275 12.49 -9.34 -27.99
CA ASP A 275 13.03 -10.62 -28.46
C ASP A 275 12.33 -11.09 -29.75
N THR A 276 12.49 -12.36 -30.13
CA THR A 276 11.78 -12.99 -31.25
C THR A 276 10.98 -14.20 -30.76
N ILE A 277 9.77 -14.38 -31.29
CA ILE A 277 8.91 -15.52 -30.97
C ILE A 277 9.09 -16.57 -32.08
N GLN A 278 9.97 -17.56 -31.85
CA GLN A 278 10.34 -18.55 -32.87
C GLN A 278 10.73 -17.90 -34.23
N GLY A 279 11.57 -16.86 -34.18
CA GLY A 279 12.02 -16.13 -35.37
C GLY A 279 11.06 -15.04 -35.87
N ASN A 280 9.87 -14.90 -35.28
CA ASN A 280 8.93 -13.82 -35.60
C ASN A 280 9.22 -12.57 -34.78
N SER A 281 9.46 -11.45 -35.45
CA SER A 281 9.67 -10.12 -34.83
C SER A 281 8.53 -9.13 -35.09
N ASP A 282 7.68 -9.38 -36.09
CA ASP A 282 6.55 -8.51 -36.45
C ASP A 282 5.28 -8.93 -35.68
N VAL A 283 5.04 -8.25 -34.57
CA VAL A 283 3.90 -8.49 -33.69
C VAL A 283 3.14 -7.21 -33.35
N THR A 284 1.82 -7.33 -33.30
CA THR A 284 0.93 -6.31 -32.75
C THR A 284 0.56 -6.70 -31.33
N ILE A 285 0.88 -5.83 -30.37
CA ILE A 285 0.60 -6.06 -28.94
C ILE A 285 -0.52 -5.12 -28.49
N THR A 286 -1.56 -5.68 -27.88
CA THR A 286 -2.64 -4.92 -27.26
C THR A 286 -2.72 -5.24 -25.77
N THR A 287 -2.69 -4.22 -24.93
CA THR A 287 -2.75 -4.37 -23.48
C THR A 287 -4.19 -4.61 -23.02
N VAL A 288 -4.42 -5.70 -22.29
CA VAL A 288 -5.70 -6.02 -21.66
C VAL A 288 -5.77 -5.38 -20.27
N THR A 289 -4.71 -5.55 -19.48
CA THR A 289 -4.54 -4.90 -18.18
C THR A 289 -3.18 -4.24 -18.10
N ARG A 290 -3.15 -2.99 -17.60
CA ARG A 290 -1.91 -2.24 -17.34
C ARG A 290 -1.07 -2.95 -16.28
N ALA A 291 0.25 -2.73 -16.30
CA ALA A 291 1.13 -3.29 -15.28
C ALA A 291 0.77 -2.75 -13.89
N SER A 292 0.61 -3.64 -12.91
CA SER A 292 0.29 -3.31 -11.53
C SER A 292 0.83 -4.35 -10.55
N GLY A 293 0.88 -3.99 -9.27
CA GLY A 293 1.28 -4.89 -8.19
C GLY A 293 2.79 -5.00 -7.94
N GLY A 294 3.59 -4.11 -8.53
CA GLY A 294 4.97 -3.91 -8.10
C GLY A 294 5.03 -3.32 -6.70
N SER A 295 5.87 -3.87 -5.84
CA SER A 295 6.04 -3.39 -4.47
C SER A 295 7.40 -3.77 -3.91
N ASP A 296 7.85 -2.95 -2.97
CA ASP A 296 9.02 -3.23 -2.16
C ASP A 296 8.84 -4.44 -1.23
N LYS A 297 9.98 -4.93 -0.74
CA LYS A 297 10.04 -5.87 0.39
C LYS A 297 9.32 -5.26 1.59
N GLU A 298 8.77 -6.14 2.43
CA GLU A 298 7.95 -5.70 3.57
C GLU A 298 8.74 -4.78 4.51
N ASP A 299 8.13 -3.69 4.98
CA ASP A 299 8.78 -2.74 5.88
C ASP A 299 9.04 -3.33 7.29
N ILE A 300 10.04 -2.80 7.99
CA ILE A 300 10.45 -3.28 9.33
C ILE A 300 9.28 -3.22 10.31
N ASP A 301 8.51 -2.13 10.34
CA ASP A 301 7.40 -1.97 11.29
C ASP A 301 6.25 -2.94 10.99
N SER A 302 6.01 -3.22 9.70
CA SER A 302 5.06 -4.25 9.28
C SER A 302 5.49 -5.65 9.76
N VAL A 303 6.77 -6.01 9.62
CA VAL A 303 7.29 -7.30 10.08
C VAL A 303 7.15 -7.43 11.60
N LYS A 304 7.47 -6.38 12.36
CA LYS A 304 7.32 -6.38 13.83
C LYS A 304 5.88 -6.62 14.29
N PHE A 305 4.92 -6.06 13.56
CA PHE A 305 3.50 -6.22 13.86
C PHE A 305 2.98 -7.60 13.44
N ASN A 306 3.32 -8.05 12.23
CA ASN A 306 2.78 -9.26 11.62
C ASN A 306 3.41 -10.55 12.15
N ALA A 307 4.71 -10.56 12.46
CA ALA A 307 5.40 -11.80 12.85
C ALA A 307 4.85 -12.42 14.15
N PRO A 308 4.62 -11.67 15.25
CA PRO A 308 3.98 -12.21 16.45
C PRO A 308 2.55 -12.67 16.20
N LEU A 309 1.76 -11.93 15.42
CA LEU A 309 0.37 -12.29 15.09
C LEU A 309 0.31 -13.61 14.30
N SER A 310 1.21 -13.79 13.32
CA SER A 310 1.32 -15.03 12.55
C SER A 310 1.67 -16.23 13.43
N PHE A 311 2.46 -16.03 14.48
CA PHE A 311 2.79 -17.08 15.44
C PHE A 311 1.59 -17.46 16.31
N VAL A 312 0.84 -16.47 16.79
CA VAL A 312 -0.37 -16.71 17.61
C VAL A 312 -1.46 -17.42 16.80
N SER A 313 -1.65 -17.03 15.54
CA SER A 313 -2.66 -17.62 14.65
C SER A 313 -2.33 -19.06 14.22
N GLN A 314 -1.07 -19.49 14.40
CA GLN A 314 -0.58 -20.82 14.01
C GLN A 314 -0.94 -21.16 12.55
N ASN A 315 -0.75 -20.21 11.63
CA ASN A 315 -1.08 -20.33 10.20
C ASN A 315 -2.56 -20.61 9.89
N ARG A 316 -3.49 -20.23 10.78
CA ARG A 316 -4.95 -20.38 10.59
C ARG A 316 -5.66 -19.03 10.68
N ALA A 317 -6.70 -18.85 9.87
CA ALA A 317 -7.53 -17.65 9.87
C ALA A 317 -8.75 -17.86 10.77
N VAL A 318 -8.77 -17.29 11.97
CA VAL A 318 -9.90 -17.39 12.91
C VAL A 318 -10.45 -16.02 13.25
N THR A 319 -9.58 -15.08 13.61
CA THR A 319 -9.93 -13.71 13.95
C THR A 319 -9.78 -12.78 12.73
N PRO A 320 -10.46 -11.61 12.69
CA PRO A 320 -10.28 -10.64 11.62
C PRO A 320 -8.82 -10.23 11.36
N ASP A 321 -8.01 -10.13 12.42
CA ASP A 321 -6.59 -9.79 12.33
C ASP A 321 -5.76 -10.92 11.71
N ASP A 322 -6.16 -12.19 11.88
CA ASP A 322 -5.48 -13.32 11.23
C ASP A 322 -5.69 -13.28 9.71
N TYR A 323 -6.92 -13.00 9.26
CA TYR A 323 -7.21 -12.81 7.83
C TYR A 323 -6.37 -11.68 7.23
N LYS A 324 -6.28 -10.56 7.96
CA LYS A 324 -5.47 -9.41 7.55
C LYS A 324 -4.00 -9.78 7.39
N SER A 325 -3.41 -10.43 8.40
CA SER A 325 -2.00 -10.85 8.39
C SER A 325 -1.69 -11.83 7.26
N ILE A 326 -2.55 -12.83 7.03
CA ILE A 326 -2.38 -13.82 5.96
C ILE A 326 -2.43 -13.16 4.58
N ILE A 327 -3.36 -12.24 4.36
CA ILE A 327 -3.50 -11.58 3.06
C ILE A 327 -2.31 -10.63 2.82
N GLN A 328 -1.91 -9.85 3.83
CA GLN A 328 -0.76 -8.93 3.71
C GLN A 328 0.57 -9.65 3.44
N GLN A 329 0.75 -10.85 4.00
CA GLN A 329 1.92 -11.68 3.73
C GLN A 329 2.00 -12.14 2.27
N ASN A 330 0.85 -12.47 1.66
CA ASN A 330 0.82 -13.15 0.36
C ASN A 330 0.51 -12.23 -0.82
N PHE A 331 -0.11 -11.07 -0.58
CA PHE A 331 -0.55 -10.16 -1.62
C PHE A 331 -0.04 -8.74 -1.34
N ALA A 332 0.78 -8.21 -2.26
CA ALA A 332 1.46 -6.94 -2.05
C ALA A 332 0.73 -5.70 -2.53
N ASN A 333 -0.19 -5.87 -3.47
CA ASN A 333 -0.98 -4.77 -4.01
C ASN A 333 -2.15 -4.43 -3.07
N ILE A 334 -1.83 -4.15 -1.81
CA ILE A 334 -2.77 -3.74 -0.77
C ILE A 334 -2.31 -2.41 -0.24
N ASP A 335 -3.19 -1.44 -0.33
CA ASP A 335 -3.05 -0.15 0.33
C ASP A 335 -3.72 -0.23 1.71
N ALA A 336 -4.99 -0.64 1.72
CA ALA A 336 -5.76 -0.85 2.95
C ALA A 336 -6.51 -2.18 2.91
N ILE A 337 -6.74 -2.75 4.10
CA ILE A 337 -7.56 -3.95 4.28
C ILE A 337 -8.42 -3.81 5.54
N ALA A 338 -9.71 -4.12 5.40
CA ALA A 338 -10.68 -4.25 6.48
C ALA A 338 -11.27 -5.66 6.44
N VAL A 339 -11.44 -6.24 7.62
CA VAL A 339 -12.06 -7.55 7.80
C VAL A 339 -13.10 -7.43 8.91
N TRP A 340 -14.31 -7.92 8.68
CA TRP A 340 -15.35 -7.97 9.70
C TRP A 340 -16.18 -9.25 9.61
N GLY A 341 -16.72 -9.67 10.74
CA GLY A 341 -17.63 -10.81 10.82
C GLY A 341 -18.99 -10.50 10.19
N GLY A 342 -19.61 -11.51 9.63
CA GLY A 342 -20.94 -11.39 9.04
C GLY A 342 -22.04 -11.05 10.06
N GLU A 343 -21.83 -11.36 11.33
CA GLU A 343 -22.66 -10.93 12.47
C GLU A 343 -22.74 -9.41 12.61
N ASP A 344 -21.66 -8.73 12.27
CA ASP A 344 -21.63 -7.28 12.32
C ASP A 344 -22.22 -6.69 11.04
N ASN A 345 -22.23 -7.40 9.91
CA ASN A 345 -22.62 -6.85 8.61
C ASN A 345 -24.02 -6.18 8.63
N ASP A 346 -24.27 -5.22 7.74
CA ASP A 346 -25.59 -4.60 7.58
C ASP A 346 -26.13 -4.90 6.17
N PRO A 347 -27.14 -5.78 6.02
CA PRO A 347 -27.80 -6.58 7.06
C PRO A 347 -26.92 -7.74 7.58
N PRO A 348 -27.15 -8.25 8.81
CA PRO A 348 -26.35 -9.34 9.37
C PRO A 348 -26.48 -10.64 8.56
N ASP A 349 -25.35 -11.29 8.27
CA ASP A 349 -25.25 -12.52 7.48
C ASP A 349 -24.27 -13.50 8.14
N TYR A 350 -24.78 -14.41 8.98
CA TYR A 350 -23.95 -15.31 9.78
C TYR A 350 -23.26 -16.41 8.95
N GLY A 351 -22.06 -16.82 9.39
CA GLY A 351 -21.28 -17.87 8.71
C GLY A 351 -20.39 -17.34 7.59
N LYS A 352 -20.31 -16.03 7.43
CA LYS A 352 -19.42 -15.36 6.49
C LYS A 352 -18.47 -14.40 7.20
N VAL A 353 -17.33 -14.19 6.56
CA VAL A 353 -16.38 -13.13 6.92
C VAL A 353 -16.22 -12.25 5.69
N TYR A 354 -16.44 -10.95 5.88
CA TYR A 354 -16.32 -9.97 4.82
C TYR A 354 -14.93 -9.33 4.85
N ILE A 355 -14.35 -9.19 3.66
CA ILE A 355 -13.01 -8.66 3.48
C ILE A 355 -13.11 -7.57 2.41
N SER A 356 -12.67 -6.36 2.75
CA SER A 356 -12.53 -5.28 1.78
C SER A 356 -11.07 -4.92 1.64
N ILE A 357 -10.59 -4.89 0.39
CA ILE A 357 -9.21 -4.61 0.05
C ILE A 357 -9.23 -3.43 -0.90
N ALA A 358 -8.49 -2.38 -0.57
CA ALA A 358 -8.18 -1.27 -1.48
C ALA A 358 -6.80 -1.53 -2.10
N PRO A 359 -6.69 -1.73 -3.43
CA PRO A 359 -5.39 -1.86 -4.07
C PRO A 359 -4.67 -0.52 -4.17
N LYS A 360 -3.35 -0.53 -4.32
CA LYS A 360 -2.54 0.71 -4.48
C LYS A 360 -2.77 1.35 -5.85
N ASP A 361 -2.94 0.51 -6.87
CA ASP A 361 -2.97 0.94 -8.28
C ASP A 361 -4.38 1.20 -8.83
N ALA A 362 -5.43 0.89 -8.07
CA ALA A 362 -6.82 0.98 -8.52
C ALA A 362 -7.79 1.17 -7.35
N GLU A 363 -9.02 1.60 -7.63
CA GLU A 363 -10.07 1.74 -6.60
C GLU A 363 -10.69 0.38 -6.20
N THR A 364 -10.64 -0.63 -7.08
CA THR A 364 -11.22 -1.94 -6.80
C THR A 364 -10.32 -3.07 -7.32
N LEU A 365 -10.46 -4.25 -6.73
CA LEU A 365 -9.75 -5.45 -7.20
C LEU A 365 -10.42 -6.02 -8.44
N SER A 366 -9.60 -6.59 -9.33
CA SER A 366 -10.11 -7.38 -10.45
C SER A 366 -10.82 -8.64 -9.95
N SER A 367 -11.79 -9.15 -10.70
CA SER A 367 -12.49 -10.40 -10.38
C SER A 367 -11.54 -11.60 -10.29
N THR A 368 -10.50 -11.62 -11.12
CA THR A 368 -9.46 -12.66 -11.10
C THR A 368 -8.64 -12.62 -9.82
N ASP A 369 -8.23 -11.44 -9.35
CA ASP A 369 -7.48 -11.30 -8.11
C ASP A 369 -8.32 -11.71 -6.89
N LYS A 370 -9.62 -11.37 -6.89
CA LYS A 370 -10.54 -11.79 -5.83
C LYS A 370 -10.62 -13.31 -5.73
N GLU A 371 -10.72 -14.02 -6.86
CA GLU A 371 -10.77 -15.49 -6.87
C GLU A 371 -9.42 -16.10 -6.48
N PHE A 372 -8.32 -15.50 -6.90
CA PHE A 372 -6.97 -15.94 -6.55
C PHE A 372 -6.72 -15.86 -5.04
N ILE A 373 -7.06 -14.73 -4.41
CA ILE A 373 -6.92 -14.55 -2.95
C ILE A 373 -7.79 -15.56 -2.18
N LYS A 374 -9.05 -15.72 -2.60
CA LYS A 374 -9.97 -16.67 -1.97
C LYS A 374 -9.48 -18.11 -2.06
N SER A 375 -9.08 -18.54 -3.27
CA SER A 375 -8.75 -19.94 -3.54
C SER A 375 -7.38 -20.36 -3.02
N GLN A 376 -6.35 -19.53 -3.23
CA GLN A 376 -4.96 -19.90 -2.93
C GLN A 376 -4.55 -19.56 -1.49
N TYR A 377 -4.99 -18.42 -0.96
CA TYR A 377 -4.49 -17.92 0.32
C TYR A 377 -5.43 -18.19 1.49
N LEU A 378 -6.74 -17.99 1.29
CA LEU A 378 -7.72 -18.09 2.38
C LEU A 378 -8.26 -19.51 2.57
N LYS A 379 -8.65 -20.19 1.48
CA LYS A 379 -9.28 -21.53 1.57
C LYS A 379 -8.45 -22.58 2.32
N PRO A 380 -7.10 -22.67 2.18
CA PRO A 380 -6.31 -23.65 2.91
C PRO A 380 -6.20 -23.38 4.42
N LYS A 381 -6.38 -22.11 4.84
CA LYS A 381 -6.13 -21.65 6.22
C LYS A 381 -7.41 -21.35 7.01
N ASN A 382 -8.56 -21.28 6.34
CA ASN A 382 -9.83 -20.92 6.93
C ASN A 382 -10.50 -22.10 7.67
N VAL A 383 -11.32 -21.77 8.66
CA VAL A 383 -12.21 -22.69 9.36
C VAL A 383 -13.31 -23.19 8.41
N VAL A 384 -13.57 -24.50 8.44
CA VAL A 384 -14.48 -25.20 7.51
C VAL A 384 -15.91 -24.60 7.47
N SER A 385 -16.39 -24.03 8.57
CA SER A 385 -17.76 -23.50 8.68
C SER A 385 -17.93 -22.06 8.20
N ILE A 386 -16.86 -21.33 7.90
CA ILE A 386 -16.90 -19.91 7.55
C ILE A 386 -16.54 -19.72 6.08
N THR A 387 -17.29 -18.90 5.36
CA THR A 387 -16.98 -18.56 3.96
C THR A 387 -16.48 -17.12 3.84
N PRO A 388 -15.28 -16.88 3.29
CA PRO A 388 -14.75 -15.53 3.12
C PRO A 388 -15.33 -14.90 1.85
N GLU A 389 -15.89 -13.70 1.97
CA GLU A 389 -16.47 -12.93 0.88
C GLU A 389 -15.71 -11.61 0.72
N ILE A 390 -15.16 -11.37 -0.48
CA ILE A 390 -14.44 -10.12 -0.79
C ILE A 390 -15.42 -9.14 -1.41
N VAL A 391 -15.59 -7.98 -0.75
CA VAL A 391 -16.49 -6.89 -1.16
C VAL A 391 -15.65 -5.66 -1.52
N ASP A 392 -16.09 -4.95 -2.56
CA ASP A 392 -15.38 -3.74 -3.00
C ASP A 392 -15.45 -2.63 -1.94
N PRO A 393 -14.35 -1.87 -1.76
CA PRO A 393 -14.36 -0.71 -0.90
C PRO A 393 -15.26 0.38 -1.47
N ALA A 394 -15.92 1.12 -0.58
CA ALA A 394 -16.62 2.34 -0.93
C ALA A 394 -15.74 3.54 -0.55
N TYR A 395 -15.73 4.59 -1.36
CA TYR A 395 -14.94 5.78 -1.08
C TYR A 395 -15.83 6.96 -0.71
N THR A 396 -15.50 7.61 0.41
CA THR A 396 -16.00 8.95 0.72
C THR A 396 -14.85 9.91 0.54
N TYR A 397 -14.94 10.72 -0.51
CA TYR A 397 -13.93 11.71 -0.84
C TYR A 397 -14.12 12.96 0.01
N ILE A 398 -13.02 13.56 0.46
CA ILE A 398 -13.03 14.80 1.22
C ILE A 398 -12.50 15.91 0.31
N ASP A 399 -13.32 16.94 0.13
CA ASP A 399 -12.95 18.17 -0.54
C ASP A 399 -12.61 19.23 0.51
N LEU A 400 -11.41 19.79 0.38
CA LEU A 400 -10.86 20.75 1.33
C LEU A 400 -10.69 22.11 0.66
N GLN A 401 -11.21 23.14 1.33
CA GLN A 401 -10.92 24.53 1.00
C GLN A 401 -10.10 25.12 2.13
N ILE A 402 -8.80 25.29 1.91
CA ILE A 402 -7.84 25.76 2.91
C ILE A 402 -7.53 27.22 2.63
N PHE A 403 -7.78 28.07 3.62
CA PHE A 403 -7.44 29.47 3.61
C PHE A 403 -6.35 29.70 4.64
N TYR A 404 -5.22 30.27 4.24
CA TYR A 404 -4.13 30.56 5.17
C TYR A 404 -3.69 32.01 5.05
N LYS A 405 -3.22 32.55 6.18
CA LYS A 405 -2.57 33.85 6.24
C LYS A 405 -1.12 33.67 6.60
N TYR A 406 -0.23 34.35 5.87
CA TYR A 406 1.20 34.21 6.06
C TYR A 406 1.93 35.55 6.16
N ASN A 407 3.08 35.54 6.82
CA ASN A 407 3.97 36.68 6.98
C ASN A 407 5.18 36.58 6.03
N PRO A 408 5.22 37.35 4.94
CA PRO A 408 6.33 37.32 3.98
C PRO A 408 7.67 37.81 4.54
N ASN A 409 7.72 38.41 5.75
CA ASN A 409 8.99 38.82 6.35
C ASN A 409 9.77 37.68 7.01
N VAL A 410 9.13 36.52 7.22
CA VAL A 410 9.74 35.35 7.90
C VAL A 410 10.29 34.33 6.90
N SER A 411 9.68 34.23 5.71
CA SER A 411 10.05 33.27 4.66
C SER A 411 10.14 33.97 3.32
N ASP A 412 11.21 33.67 2.56
CA ASP A 412 11.43 34.17 1.19
C ASP A 412 10.56 33.44 0.15
N LEU A 413 9.77 32.46 0.57
CA LEU A 413 8.91 31.66 -0.32
C LEU A 413 7.70 32.46 -0.81
N SER A 414 7.38 32.29 -2.10
CA SER A 414 6.14 32.83 -2.69
C SER A 414 4.90 32.12 -2.14
N ALA A 415 3.74 32.78 -2.20
CA ALA A 415 2.45 32.18 -1.84
C ALA A 415 2.18 30.87 -2.61
N ASP A 416 2.55 30.78 -3.88
CA ASP A 416 2.36 29.57 -4.68
C ASP A 416 3.25 28.41 -4.18
N ALA A 417 4.49 28.72 -3.78
CA ALA A 417 5.40 27.73 -3.22
C ALA A 417 4.90 27.19 -1.87
N ILE A 418 4.40 28.07 -0.99
CA ILE A 418 3.79 27.67 0.29
C ILE A 418 2.52 26.84 0.04
N SER A 419 1.70 27.23 -0.93
CA SER A 419 0.48 26.48 -1.29
C SER A 419 0.80 25.07 -1.79
N ASN A 420 1.87 24.90 -2.59
CA ASN A 420 2.33 23.58 -3.03
C ASN A 420 2.89 22.75 -1.87
N LEU A 421 3.60 23.37 -0.93
CA LEU A 421 4.09 22.67 0.26
C LEU A 421 2.93 22.20 1.15
N ILE A 422 1.90 23.03 1.33
CA ILE A 422 0.66 22.63 2.02
C ILE A 422 -0.01 21.46 1.28
N ARG A 423 -0.07 21.48 -0.06
CA ARG A 423 -0.59 20.32 -0.84
C ARG A 423 0.18 19.04 -0.53
N THR A 424 1.51 19.11 -0.49
CA THR A 424 2.35 17.96 -0.13
C THR A 424 2.07 17.48 1.29
N THR A 425 1.98 18.37 2.27
CA THR A 425 1.63 18.01 3.66
C THR A 425 0.26 17.32 3.76
N VAL A 426 -0.74 17.83 3.01
CA VAL A 426 -2.08 17.23 2.95
C VAL A 426 -2.04 15.85 2.29
N ASP A 427 -1.24 15.66 1.25
CA ASP A 427 -1.06 14.36 0.59
C ASP A 427 -0.37 13.34 1.50
N THR A 428 0.68 13.75 2.21
CA THR A 428 1.31 12.91 3.24
C THR A 428 0.32 12.53 4.33
N TYR A 429 -0.48 13.47 4.85
CA TYR A 429 -1.52 13.16 5.83
C TYR A 429 -2.58 12.17 5.28
N ASN A 430 -2.98 12.33 4.02
CA ASN A 430 -3.91 11.43 3.37
C ASN A 430 -3.35 10.00 3.29
N ASN A 431 -2.08 9.85 2.91
CA ASN A 431 -1.43 8.55 2.76
C ASN A 431 -1.14 7.86 4.10
N ASP A 432 -0.72 8.61 5.12
CA ASP A 432 -0.34 8.03 6.41
C ASP A 432 -1.53 7.68 7.31
N GLU A 433 -2.56 8.55 7.32
CA GLU A 433 -3.63 8.50 8.33
C GLU A 433 -4.99 8.08 7.75
N LEU A 434 -5.31 8.46 6.51
CA LEU A 434 -6.66 8.29 5.94
C LEU A 434 -6.80 7.10 5.00
N LYS A 435 -5.74 6.70 4.29
CA LYS A 435 -5.70 5.49 3.46
C LYS A 435 -5.64 4.19 4.27
N ARG A 436 -6.36 4.16 5.40
CA ARG A 436 -6.57 3.00 6.25
C ARG A 436 -8.06 2.95 6.56
N PHE A 437 -8.67 1.77 6.59
CA PHE A 437 -10.11 1.65 6.84
C PHE A 437 -10.54 2.17 8.23
N ASP A 438 -9.63 2.21 9.20
CA ASP A 438 -9.86 2.80 10.53
C ASP A 438 -9.38 4.26 10.64
N GLY A 439 -9.02 4.87 9.51
CA GLY A 439 -8.50 6.23 9.41
C GLY A 439 -9.58 7.26 9.69
N VAL A 440 -9.63 7.77 10.92
CA VAL A 440 -10.55 8.86 11.29
C VAL A 440 -9.93 10.20 10.89
N PHE A 441 -10.64 10.94 10.04
CA PHE A 441 -10.27 12.31 9.70
C PHE A 441 -10.54 13.23 10.88
N ARG A 442 -9.47 13.82 11.41
CA ARG A 442 -9.53 14.76 12.53
C ARG A 442 -9.07 16.14 12.06
N TYR A 443 -9.97 17.10 12.11
CA TYR A 443 -9.71 18.45 11.62
C TYR A 443 -8.53 19.11 12.36
N SER A 444 -8.46 18.95 13.69
CA SER A 444 -7.40 19.56 14.51
C SER A 444 -6.00 19.06 14.15
N ASN A 445 -5.86 17.75 13.89
CA ASN A 445 -4.58 17.14 13.53
C ASN A 445 -4.09 17.65 12.17
N LEU A 446 -5.00 17.76 11.20
CA LEU A 446 -4.68 18.32 9.89
C LEU A 446 -4.31 19.81 10.00
N SER A 447 -5.09 20.60 10.73
CA SER A 447 -4.81 22.04 10.94
C SER A 447 -3.42 22.24 11.54
N THR A 448 -3.05 21.43 12.53
CA THR A 448 -1.74 21.52 13.19
C THR A 448 -0.59 21.16 12.23
N LYS A 449 -0.77 20.15 11.37
CA LYS A 449 0.22 19.80 10.33
C LYS A 449 0.34 20.91 9.28
N ILE A 450 -0.76 21.56 8.90
CA ILE A 450 -0.74 22.71 7.99
C ILE A 450 0.00 23.88 8.62
N ASP A 451 -0.29 24.22 9.88
CA ASP A 451 0.38 25.33 10.57
C ASP A 451 1.90 25.06 10.76
N ASN A 452 2.30 23.81 10.99
CA ASN A 452 3.70 23.41 11.10
C ASN A 452 4.43 23.27 9.75
N THR A 453 3.75 23.49 8.62
CA THR A 453 4.35 23.32 7.29
C THR A 453 5.41 24.39 7.01
N ASP A 454 5.17 25.64 7.44
CA ASP A 454 6.13 26.73 7.32
C ASP A 454 5.95 27.74 8.46
N ALA A 455 7.05 28.27 8.99
CA ALA A 455 7.03 29.21 10.12
C ALA A 455 6.38 30.57 9.79
N ALA A 456 6.20 30.90 8.50
CA ALA A 456 5.51 32.10 8.05
C ALA A 456 3.99 32.00 8.17
N ILE A 457 3.41 30.80 8.33
CA ILE A 457 1.96 30.63 8.47
C ILE A 457 1.54 31.12 9.86
N VAL A 458 0.67 32.13 9.87
CA VAL A 458 0.17 32.76 11.12
C VAL A 458 -1.18 32.16 11.52
N SER A 459 -2.02 31.86 10.53
CA SER A 459 -3.33 31.24 10.77
C SER A 459 -3.79 30.44 9.57
N SER A 460 -4.46 29.33 9.82
CA SER A 460 -5.15 28.53 8.80
C SER A 460 -6.63 28.33 9.18
N THR A 461 -7.48 28.20 8.16
CA THR A 461 -8.90 27.87 8.31
C THR A 461 -9.30 26.98 7.15
N THR A 462 -9.88 25.82 7.45
CA THR A 462 -10.25 24.84 6.42
C THR A 462 -11.75 24.57 6.45
N ARG A 463 -12.38 24.57 5.27
CA ARG A 463 -13.77 24.12 5.07
C ARG A 463 -13.75 22.72 4.48
N ILE A 464 -14.64 21.87 4.99
CA ILE A 464 -14.70 20.45 4.66
C ILE A 464 -16.02 20.15 3.97
N LYS A 465 -15.96 19.48 2.83
CA LYS A 465 -17.13 18.90 2.16
C LYS A 465 -16.86 17.42 1.86
N MET A 466 -17.91 16.61 1.88
CA MET A 466 -17.85 15.20 1.50
C MET A 466 -18.32 15.04 0.05
N LYS A 467 -17.65 14.21 -0.72
CA LYS A 467 -17.97 13.88 -2.09
C LYS A 467 -18.15 12.37 -2.23
N LYS A 468 -19.20 11.94 -2.93
CA LYS A 468 -19.35 10.55 -3.36
C LYS A 468 -19.56 10.48 -4.86
N ARG A 469 -18.88 9.54 -5.48
CA ARG A 469 -18.94 9.26 -6.91
C ARG A 469 -19.78 8.01 -7.12
N PHE A 470 -20.68 8.04 -8.10
CA PHE A 470 -21.44 6.87 -8.52
C PHE A 470 -21.73 6.90 -10.02
N ASN A 471 -21.89 5.71 -10.61
CA ASN A 471 -22.15 5.53 -12.03
C ASN A 471 -23.57 5.02 -12.24
N PRO A 472 -24.52 5.86 -12.67
CA PRO A 472 -25.87 5.41 -12.97
C PRO A 472 -25.92 4.63 -14.29
N THR A 473 -26.81 3.63 -14.35
CA THR A 473 -27.22 2.98 -15.59
C THR A 473 -28.02 3.96 -16.44
N LEU A 474 -27.58 4.15 -17.69
CA LEU A 474 -28.20 5.10 -18.61
C LEU A 474 -29.54 4.57 -19.10
N ASN A 475 -30.50 5.49 -19.30
CA ASN A 475 -31.83 5.22 -19.87
C ASN A 475 -32.68 4.17 -19.12
N THR A 476 -32.34 3.80 -17.88
CA THR A 476 -33.09 2.81 -17.09
C THR A 476 -33.39 3.36 -15.71
N GLU A 477 -34.67 3.40 -15.34
CA GLU A 477 -35.10 3.82 -14.01
C GLU A 477 -34.61 2.83 -12.96
N THR A 478 -33.68 3.28 -12.14
CA THR A 478 -33.05 2.47 -11.11
C THR A 478 -33.00 3.23 -9.79
N ARG A 479 -33.03 2.47 -8.69
CA ARG A 479 -32.95 3.03 -7.34
C ARG A 479 -31.48 3.08 -6.90
N TYR A 480 -30.98 4.26 -6.56
CA TYR A 480 -29.63 4.45 -6.03
C TYR A 480 -29.69 4.81 -4.55
N GLN A 481 -28.84 4.19 -3.76
CA GLN A 481 -28.65 4.49 -2.35
C GLN A 481 -27.21 4.92 -2.13
N ILE A 482 -27.03 6.19 -1.78
CA ILE A 482 -25.74 6.81 -1.55
C ILE A 482 -25.67 7.15 -0.06
N VAL A 483 -24.82 6.44 0.66
CA VAL A 483 -24.62 6.63 2.10
C VAL A 483 -23.29 7.35 2.30
N PHE A 484 -23.25 8.42 3.09
CA PHE A 484 -22.01 9.08 3.50
C PHE A 484 -21.50 8.51 4.83
N SER A 485 -20.21 8.72 5.07
CA SER A 485 -19.53 8.27 6.28
C SER A 485 -20.06 8.97 7.54
N SER A 486 -20.39 10.27 7.43
CA SER A 486 -20.93 11.10 8.50
C SER A 486 -22.36 11.57 8.22
N PRO A 487 -23.16 11.86 9.26
CA PRO A 487 -24.41 12.62 9.11
C PRO A 487 -24.19 13.94 8.37
N LEU A 488 -25.19 14.33 7.58
CA LEU A 488 -25.18 15.59 6.84
C LEU A 488 -25.57 16.75 7.76
N TYR A 489 -25.05 17.93 7.45
CA TYR A 489 -25.47 19.17 8.12
C TYR A 489 -26.99 19.30 8.01
N SER A 490 -27.66 19.68 9.10
CA SER A 490 -29.09 19.95 9.10
C SER A 490 -29.33 21.43 9.41
N THR A 491 -30.08 22.09 8.53
CA THR A 491 -30.55 23.47 8.74
C THR A 491 -32.04 23.55 8.47
N SER A 492 -32.72 24.40 9.25
CA SER A 492 -34.13 24.76 9.05
C SER A 492 -34.32 25.81 7.93
N SER A 493 -33.24 26.31 7.34
CA SER A 493 -33.29 27.24 6.21
C SER A 493 -33.35 26.49 4.86
N GLU A 494 -33.74 27.21 3.80
CA GLU A 494 -33.72 26.71 2.41
C GLU A 494 -32.30 26.63 1.81
N GLU A 495 -31.25 26.74 2.63
CA GLU A 495 -29.86 26.59 2.17
C GLU A 495 -29.63 25.22 1.56
N GLN A 496 -28.89 25.22 0.45
CA GLN A 496 -28.50 24.02 -0.27
C GLN A 496 -27.35 23.34 0.48
N ILE A 497 -27.54 22.07 0.81
CA ILE A 497 -26.55 21.25 1.53
C ILE A 497 -25.88 20.27 0.56
N ILE A 498 -26.59 19.91 -0.52
CA ILE A 498 -26.17 18.93 -1.51
C ILE A 498 -26.15 19.58 -2.89
N SER A 499 -25.05 19.33 -3.61
CA SER A 499 -24.91 19.69 -5.03
C SER A 499 -24.34 18.50 -5.79
N SER A 500 -24.62 18.40 -7.09
CA SER A 500 -23.97 17.39 -7.94
C SER A 500 -23.24 18.00 -9.13
N SER A 501 -22.39 17.18 -9.76
CA SER A 501 -21.91 17.43 -11.12
C SER A 501 -23.07 17.46 -12.12
N GLU A 502 -22.80 18.02 -13.30
CA GLU A 502 -23.78 18.14 -14.38
C GLU A 502 -24.01 16.80 -15.09
N PHE A 503 -25.26 16.51 -15.43
CA PHE A 503 -25.66 15.35 -16.23
C PHE A 503 -26.77 15.71 -17.20
N THR A 504 -26.97 14.89 -18.24
CA THR A 504 -28.03 15.13 -19.22
C THR A 504 -29.29 14.34 -18.85
N TYR A 505 -30.40 15.05 -18.69
CA TYR A 505 -31.72 14.48 -18.46
C TYR A 505 -32.73 15.12 -19.42
N LEU A 506 -33.50 14.30 -20.15
CA LEU A 506 -34.48 14.76 -21.15
C LEU A 506 -33.88 15.77 -22.16
N SER A 507 -32.66 15.50 -22.65
CA SER A 507 -31.91 16.36 -23.59
C SER A 507 -31.54 17.75 -23.07
N LYS A 508 -31.55 17.96 -21.74
CA LYS A 508 -31.05 19.19 -21.08
C LYS A 508 -29.94 18.86 -20.08
N GLN A 509 -29.00 19.80 -19.90
CA GLN A 509 -27.99 19.71 -18.85
C GLN A 509 -28.62 20.11 -17.51
N CYS A 510 -28.49 19.24 -16.52
CA CYS A 510 -29.13 19.34 -15.23
C CYS A 510 -28.15 19.05 -14.09
N THR A 511 -28.47 19.54 -12.89
CA THR A 511 -27.79 19.23 -11.63
C THR A 511 -28.81 18.79 -10.58
N LEU A 512 -28.33 18.03 -9.57
CA LEU A 512 -29.11 17.70 -8.38
C LEU A 512 -28.96 18.83 -7.37
N ARG A 513 -30.10 19.25 -6.82
CA ARG A 513 -30.18 20.21 -5.73
C ARG A 513 -31.11 19.67 -4.65
N ASP A 514 -30.80 19.89 -3.39
CA ASP A 514 -31.74 19.63 -2.31
C ASP A 514 -32.58 20.87 -2.00
N LYS A 515 -33.83 20.63 -1.60
CA LYS A 515 -34.71 21.65 -1.05
C LYS A 515 -35.46 21.09 0.16
N LEU A 516 -35.52 21.89 1.22
CA LEU A 516 -36.36 21.60 2.39
C LEU A 516 -37.83 21.86 2.04
N ASN A 517 -38.67 20.83 2.21
CA ASN A 517 -40.12 20.97 2.03
C ASN A 517 -40.82 21.33 3.34
N THR A 518 -42.06 21.81 3.23
CA THR A 518 -42.94 22.15 4.38
C THR A 518 -43.18 20.99 5.34
N ASP A 519 -43.00 19.75 4.89
CA ASP A 519 -43.17 18.53 5.69
C ASP A 519 -41.94 18.23 6.58
N GLY A 520 -40.91 19.08 6.54
CA GLY A 520 -39.65 18.89 7.28
C GLY A 520 -38.69 17.87 6.66
N THR A 521 -39.03 17.29 5.50
CA THR A 521 -38.15 16.38 4.74
C THR A 521 -37.42 17.11 3.62
N ARG A 522 -36.11 16.84 3.46
CA ARG A 522 -35.34 17.33 2.30
C ARG A 522 -35.53 16.39 1.11
N ARG A 523 -35.98 16.94 -0.01
CA ARG A 523 -36.13 16.21 -1.27
C ARG A 523 -35.13 16.70 -2.30
N ILE A 524 -34.74 15.79 -3.18
CA ILE A 524 -33.80 16.08 -4.27
C ILE A 524 -34.58 16.44 -5.52
N GLN A 525 -34.22 17.58 -6.08
CA GLN A 525 -34.77 18.13 -7.32
C GLN A 525 -33.73 18.01 -8.44
N ILE A 526 -34.22 17.79 -9.66
CA ILE A 526 -33.42 17.95 -10.88
C ILE A 526 -33.69 19.35 -11.43
N VAL A 527 -32.65 20.17 -11.49
CA VAL A 527 -32.72 21.54 -12.01
C VAL A 527 -31.88 21.67 -13.27
N SER A 528 -32.36 22.38 -14.29
CA SER A 528 -31.55 22.76 -15.47
C SER A 528 -31.20 24.24 -15.42
N GLY A 529 -29.97 24.58 -15.77
CA GLY A 529 -29.45 25.95 -15.81
C GLY A 529 -28.59 26.33 -14.60
N THR A 530 -27.84 27.42 -14.72
CA THR A 530 -26.87 27.89 -13.72
C THR A 530 -27.35 29.19 -13.07
N GLY A 531 -27.24 29.31 -11.74
CA GLY A 531 -27.56 30.54 -11.01
C GLY A 531 -29.04 30.95 -11.08
N ILE A 532 -29.31 32.15 -11.60
CA ILE A 532 -30.62 32.83 -11.53
C ILE A 532 -31.61 32.29 -12.60
N SER A 533 -31.12 31.54 -13.60
CA SER A 533 -31.93 30.95 -14.69
C SER A 533 -32.23 29.46 -14.46
N GLN A 534 -32.37 29.02 -13.21
CA GLN A 534 -32.68 27.63 -12.87
C GLN A 534 -34.16 27.32 -13.09
N SER A 535 -34.45 26.31 -13.90
CA SER A 535 -35.79 25.71 -14.01
C SER A 535 -35.80 24.30 -13.42
N VAL A 536 -36.74 24.02 -12.52
CA VAL A 536 -36.94 22.69 -11.93
C VAL A 536 -37.64 21.79 -12.95
N LEU A 537 -37.01 20.69 -13.36
CA LEU A 537 -37.62 19.68 -14.24
C LEU A 537 -38.41 18.65 -13.46
N LEU A 538 -37.82 18.15 -12.37
CA LEU A 538 -38.45 17.15 -11.51
C LEU A 538 -38.27 17.57 -10.05
N ASN A 539 -39.40 17.67 -9.35
CA ASN A 539 -39.47 18.21 -7.99
C ASN A 539 -39.19 17.14 -6.91
N ASP A 540 -39.33 15.87 -7.25
CA ASP A 540 -39.15 14.75 -6.32
C ASP A 540 -38.50 13.57 -7.02
N VAL A 541 -37.18 13.48 -6.89
CA VAL A 541 -36.35 12.40 -7.45
C VAL A 541 -35.85 11.49 -6.34
N GLY A 542 -35.97 11.92 -5.09
CA GLY A 542 -35.33 11.25 -3.98
C GLY A 542 -35.44 12.01 -2.68
N THR A 543 -35.09 11.32 -1.60
CA THR A 543 -35.15 11.83 -0.24
C THR A 543 -33.77 11.81 0.39
N VAL A 544 -33.50 12.82 1.21
CA VAL A 544 -32.29 12.91 2.03
C VAL A 544 -32.67 12.65 3.48
N THR A 545 -32.00 11.68 4.10
CA THR A 545 -32.08 11.40 5.53
C THR A 545 -30.81 11.94 6.18
N GLU A 546 -30.87 13.11 6.82
CA GLU A 546 -29.65 13.79 7.32
C GLU A 546 -28.97 13.01 8.45
N SER A 547 -29.73 12.38 9.35
CA SER A 547 -29.22 11.66 10.53
C SER A 547 -28.38 10.43 10.17
N GLU A 548 -28.76 9.71 9.12
CA GLU A 548 -28.04 8.52 8.63
C GLU A 548 -26.96 8.90 7.60
N GLY A 549 -26.97 10.15 7.13
CA GLY A 549 -26.15 10.59 6.01
C GLY A 549 -26.52 9.91 4.70
N LYS A 550 -27.81 9.61 4.48
CA LYS A 550 -28.28 8.74 3.40
C LYS A 550 -29.09 9.51 2.37
N ILE A 551 -28.72 9.37 1.12
CA ILE A 551 -29.43 9.88 -0.05
C ILE A 551 -30.02 8.69 -0.82
N VAL A 552 -31.33 8.73 -1.06
CA VAL A 552 -32.00 7.72 -1.88
C VAL A 552 -32.60 8.41 -3.09
N LEU A 553 -32.15 8.01 -4.28
CA LEU A 553 -32.74 8.43 -5.56
C LEU A 553 -33.66 7.31 -6.05
N ASN A 554 -34.92 7.64 -6.32
CA ASN A 554 -35.93 6.72 -6.81
C ASN A 554 -36.24 7.03 -8.29
N GLY A 555 -36.11 6.05 -9.17
CA GLY A 555 -36.45 6.22 -10.59
C GLY A 555 -35.50 7.16 -11.35
N PHE A 556 -34.22 7.20 -10.99
CA PHE A 556 -33.26 8.07 -11.65
C PHE A 556 -32.78 7.44 -12.96
N ALA A 557 -33.05 8.11 -14.09
CA ALA A 557 -32.71 7.63 -15.44
C ALA A 557 -32.05 8.75 -16.29
N PRO A 558 -30.75 9.02 -16.12
CA PRO A 558 -30.04 9.98 -16.95
C PRO A 558 -29.83 9.46 -18.38
N THR A 559 -29.85 10.36 -19.36
CA THR A 559 -29.63 10.03 -20.79
C THR A 559 -28.13 10.01 -21.13
N ALA A 560 -27.34 10.89 -20.51
CA ALA A 560 -25.89 10.93 -20.62
C ALA A 560 -25.27 11.56 -19.37
N ILE A 561 -24.00 11.27 -19.09
CA ILE A 561 -23.22 11.86 -18.00
C ILE A 561 -22.16 12.79 -18.62
N ILE A 562 -21.90 13.94 -18.00
CA ILE A 562 -20.79 14.81 -18.38
C ILE A 562 -19.60 14.44 -17.50
N GLY A 563 -18.58 13.84 -18.10
CA GLY A 563 -17.45 13.23 -17.40
C GLY A 563 -17.60 11.71 -17.27
N THR A 564 -16.87 11.11 -16.33
CA THR A 564 -16.82 9.65 -16.14
C THR A 564 -17.87 9.15 -15.13
N TYR A 565 -18.25 9.98 -14.16
CA TYR A 565 -19.13 9.65 -13.04
C TYR A 565 -19.98 10.87 -12.63
N ILE A 566 -21.08 10.64 -11.92
CA ILE A 566 -21.79 11.70 -11.22
C ILE A 566 -21.21 11.81 -9.81
N GLU A 567 -20.81 13.02 -9.43
CA GLU A 567 -20.30 13.32 -8.10
C GLU A 567 -21.35 14.10 -7.32
N ILE A 568 -21.66 13.66 -6.10
CA ILE A 568 -22.52 14.37 -5.15
C ILE A 568 -21.65 14.93 -4.04
N THR A 569 -21.67 16.26 -3.89
CA THR A 569 -21.02 17.01 -2.81
C THR A 569 -22.04 17.33 -1.74
N ALA A 570 -21.71 17.04 -0.48
CA ALA A 570 -22.55 17.32 0.68
C ALA A 570 -21.74 17.89 1.85
N THR A 571 -22.33 18.80 2.62
CA THR A 571 -21.68 19.37 3.82
C THR A 571 -21.91 18.48 5.04
N PRO A 572 -20.85 18.03 5.75
CA PRO A 572 -21.00 17.22 6.96
C PRO A 572 -21.49 18.05 8.15
N ASN A 573 -22.15 17.40 9.12
CA ASN A 573 -22.57 18.07 10.36
C ASN A 573 -21.38 18.30 11.33
N SER A 574 -20.35 17.46 11.25
CA SER A 574 -19.14 17.51 12.07
C SER A 574 -17.92 17.85 11.20
N ASN A 575 -16.91 18.47 11.78
CA ASN A 575 -15.61 18.68 11.13
C ASN A 575 -14.76 17.41 11.14
N ASP A 576 -15.05 16.48 12.05
CA ASP A 576 -14.39 15.17 12.12
C ASP A 576 -15.23 14.14 11.38
N LEU A 577 -14.58 13.29 10.58
CA LEU A 577 -15.25 12.27 9.78
C LEU A 577 -14.69 10.90 10.15
N SER A 578 -15.57 9.96 10.48
CA SER A 578 -15.22 8.56 10.75
C SER A 578 -15.65 7.65 9.61
N PRO A 579 -14.79 6.77 9.09
CA PRO A 579 -15.18 5.75 8.12
C PRO A 579 -16.16 4.74 8.73
N LYS A 580 -16.97 4.11 7.87
CA LYS A 580 -17.85 2.99 8.23
C LYS A 580 -17.38 1.71 7.53
N ARG A 581 -16.85 0.73 8.28
CA ARG A 581 -16.53 -0.65 7.80
C ARG A 581 -15.74 -0.71 6.48
N ASN A 582 -16.45 -0.81 5.35
CA ASN A 582 -15.88 -0.90 4.00
C ASN A 582 -15.69 0.46 3.33
N GLU A 583 -15.95 1.57 4.04
CA GLU A 583 -15.71 2.91 3.56
C GLU A 583 -14.29 3.37 3.88
N LEU A 584 -13.61 3.88 2.87
CA LEU A 584 -12.32 4.54 3.01
C LEU A 584 -12.48 6.05 2.81
N LEU A 585 -11.88 6.83 3.70
CA LEU A 585 -11.82 8.28 3.57
C LEU A 585 -10.58 8.65 2.76
N SER A 586 -10.75 9.48 1.73
CA SER A 586 -9.63 9.94 0.91
C SER A 586 -9.79 11.40 0.56
N ILE A 587 -8.75 12.20 0.75
CA ILE A 587 -8.74 13.62 0.35
C ILE A 587 -8.46 13.72 -1.15
N LEU A 588 -9.27 14.51 -1.86
CA LEU A 588 -9.00 14.87 -3.24
C LEU A 588 -8.01 16.04 -3.28
N VAL A 589 -6.72 15.74 -3.14
CA VAL A 589 -5.66 16.76 -3.05
C VAL A 589 -5.56 17.61 -4.33
N SER A 590 -5.84 17.03 -5.50
CA SER A 590 -5.87 17.74 -6.78
C SER A 590 -6.97 18.82 -6.82
N ASP A 591 -8.10 18.54 -6.21
CA ASP A 591 -9.30 19.36 -6.27
C ASP A 591 -9.36 20.35 -5.10
N ALA A 592 -8.50 20.16 -4.08
CA ALA A 592 -8.39 21.03 -2.94
C ALA A 592 -8.06 22.46 -3.38
N THR A 593 -8.86 23.42 -2.90
CA THR A 593 -8.64 24.84 -3.15
C THR A 593 -7.81 25.40 -2.00
N ILE A 594 -6.59 25.86 -2.29
CA ILE A 594 -5.68 26.43 -1.30
C ILE A 594 -5.42 27.88 -1.70
N THR A 595 -5.83 28.81 -0.83
CA THR A 595 -5.72 30.24 -1.06
C THR A 595 -4.93 30.87 0.08
N GLY A 596 -3.82 31.53 -0.28
CA GLY A 596 -2.98 32.28 0.65
C GLY A 596 -3.22 33.78 0.54
N GLU A 597 -3.39 34.44 1.68
CA GLU A 597 -3.42 35.91 1.78
C GLU A 597 -2.30 36.41 2.69
N VAL A 598 -1.74 37.58 2.38
CA VAL A 598 -0.74 38.20 3.26
C VAL A 598 -1.43 38.74 4.50
N ASP A 599 -0.90 38.43 5.68
CA ASP A 599 -1.39 39.03 6.91
C ASP A 599 -0.93 40.49 7.03
N THR A 600 -1.85 41.42 6.75
CA THR A 600 -1.58 42.86 6.81
C THR A 600 -1.38 43.39 8.23
N MET A 601 -1.87 42.68 9.27
CA MET A 601 -1.68 43.07 10.68
C MET A 601 -0.26 42.77 11.16
N VAL A 602 0.25 41.57 10.83
CA VAL A 602 1.59 41.16 11.26
C VAL A 602 2.69 41.87 10.45
N THR A 603 2.40 42.23 9.20
CA THR A 603 3.33 42.98 8.33
C THR A 603 3.36 44.48 8.59
N GLY A 604 2.50 45.02 9.46
CA GLY A 604 2.54 46.42 9.89
C GLY A 604 2.10 47.44 8.82
N GLY A 605 1.23 47.05 7.88
CA GLY A 605 0.74 47.94 6.83
C GLY A 605 -0.04 49.14 7.38
N THR A 606 0.04 50.30 6.72
CA THR A 606 -0.58 51.56 7.17
C THR A 606 -2.12 51.52 7.24
N SER A 607 -2.77 50.51 6.65
CA SER A 607 -4.23 50.27 6.67
C SER A 607 -4.64 48.99 7.44
N ALA A 608 -3.70 48.35 8.15
CA ALA A 608 -3.86 47.02 8.72
C ALA A 608 -5.06 46.82 9.65
N GLY A 609 -5.50 47.87 10.35
CA GLY A 609 -6.63 47.79 11.28
C GLY A 609 -8.00 48.00 10.65
N ILE A 610 -8.10 48.44 9.39
CA ILE A 610 -9.37 48.83 8.75
C ILE A 610 -9.81 47.81 7.68
N GLU A 611 -8.88 47.12 7.01
CA GLU A 611 -9.16 46.21 5.89
C GLU A 611 -8.92 44.72 6.21
N TYR A 612 -8.87 44.33 7.49
CA TYR A 612 -8.67 42.92 7.85
C TYR A 612 -9.90 42.09 7.51
N THR A 613 -9.81 41.27 6.47
CA THR A 613 -10.85 40.33 6.05
C THR A 613 -10.77 39.04 6.87
N THR A 614 -11.91 38.54 7.32
CA THR A 614 -12.01 37.21 7.95
C THR A 614 -12.67 36.23 6.98
N THR A 615 -12.18 35.00 6.96
CA THR A 615 -12.77 33.94 6.15
C THR A 615 -14.06 33.46 6.81
N SER A 616 -15.18 33.48 6.07
CA SER A 616 -16.45 32.92 6.54
C SER A 616 -16.33 31.43 6.82
N ARG A 617 -17.14 30.90 7.75
CA ARG A 617 -17.24 29.46 8.03
C ARG A 617 -17.91 28.68 6.89
N TYR A 618 -18.82 29.32 6.15
CA TYR A 618 -19.59 28.75 5.03
C TYR A 618 -19.27 29.42 3.71
#